data_AF-A0A8J3ZIJ7-F1
#
_entry.id   AF-A0A8J3ZIJ7-F1
#
_cell.length_a   1.000
_cell.length_b   1.000
_cell.length_c   1.000
_cell.angle_alpha   90.00
_cell.angle_beta   90.00
_cell.angle_gamma   90.00
#
_symmetry.space_group_name_H-M   'P 1'
#
loop_
_entity.id
_entity.type
_entity.pdbx_description
1 polymer ?
#
loop_
_entity_poly.entity_id
_entity_poly.type
_entity_poly.pdbx_seq_one_letter_code
_entity_poly.pdbx_strand_id
1 'polypeptide(L)'
;MQTIASTRTRSGLRVTAELDTRSYPLGVCISPEQLRSLPIEAHAQHGSWNYTIHSAGFPTSSGVGVAADDRDRVRSQTLTMLADERLTGMSHAHLTELTERLAPAQAARAEQRCFEQRGGRRRRAPGAGARALLSDAAAVLITIIYLRQVCSQRLLSEMLQINPASIGNAIAETRALLEDNAHRIAPTAIRFTTAADLRNYLADDRPVRVPSRLPEALSDPALTGMSRQALNELIERLAMRQAALVERRRFARRGGHRLPGARGGIFRQKITDAERILVTVLHLRQLCTRATLAELFQVSPRTIGNALLDIRPLLEQDGFATTPAPTRYRNASAVLAAI
;
A
#
# COMPACT_ATOMS: atom_id res chain seq x y z
N MET A 1 -10.79 -32.33 -35.74
CA MET A 1 -10.39 -31.53 -34.56
C MET A 1 -9.90 -32.47 -33.48
N GLN A 2 -8.66 -32.33 -33.02
CA GLN A 2 -8.16 -33.02 -31.83
C GLN A 2 -8.40 -32.09 -30.63
N THR A 3 -9.24 -32.50 -29.68
CA THR A 3 -9.53 -31.72 -28.46
C THR A 3 -8.76 -32.30 -27.27
N ILE A 4 -8.49 -31.48 -26.24
CA ILE A 4 -7.75 -31.91 -25.03
C ILE A 4 -8.42 -33.13 -24.36
N ALA A 5 -9.75 -33.24 -24.44
CA ALA A 5 -10.53 -34.37 -23.92
C ALA A 5 -10.29 -35.70 -24.65
N SER A 6 -9.69 -35.68 -25.85
CA SER A 6 -9.33 -36.90 -26.60
C SER A 6 -8.01 -37.53 -26.15
N THR A 7 -7.24 -36.83 -25.31
CA THR A 7 -5.95 -37.31 -24.79
C THR A 7 -6.14 -38.46 -23.81
N ARG A 8 -5.42 -39.57 -24.03
CA ARG A 8 -5.34 -40.71 -23.11
C ARG A 8 -3.90 -40.98 -22.73
N THR A 9 -3.64 -41.34 -21.48
CA THR A 9 -2.31 -41.85 -21.11
C THR A 9 -2.11 -43.25 -21.69
N ARG A 10 -0.85 -43.66 -21.86
CA ARG A 10 -0.49 -45.01 -22.36
C ARG A 10 -1.05 -46.14 -21.46
N SER A 11 -1.35 -45.83 -20.19
CA SER A 11 -1.97 -46.73 -19.20
C SER A 11 -3.52 -46.68 -19.17
N GLY A 12 -4.18 -45.91 -20.05
CA GLY A 12 -5.63 -45.92 -20.19
C GLY A 12 -6.40 -44.89 -19.35
N LEU A 13 -5.74 -43.93 -18.70
CA LEU A 13 -6.45 -42.84 -17.99
C LEU A 13 -7.15 -41.92 -19.00
N ARG A 14 -8.43 -41.62 -18.71
CA ARG A 14 -9.27 -40.73 -19.51
C ARG A 14 -9.21 -39.32 -18.93
N VAL A 15 -8.83 -38.34 -19.75
CA VAL A 15 -8.83 -36.92 -19.38
C VAL A 15 -10.22 -36.34 -19.63
N THR A 16 -10.86 -35.79 -18.61
CA THR A 16 -12.06 -34.96 -18.75
C THR A 16 -11.66 -33.49 -18.84
N ALA A 17 -12.25 -32.75 -19.78
CA ALA A 17 -12.05 -31.33 -19.91
C ALA A 17 -13.39 -30.67 -20.25
N GLU A 18 -13.74 -29.61 -19.54
CA GLU A 18 -14.96 -28.84 -19.72
C GLU A 18 -14.59 -27.36 -19.92
N LEU A 19 -15.36 -26.66 -20.75
CA LEU A 19 -15.21 -25.22 -20.92
C LEU A 19 -15.81 -24.50 -19.72
N ASP A 20 -14.98 -23.84 -18.93
CA ASP A 20 -15.47 -22.95 -17.88
C ASP A 20 -15.98 -21.64 -18.51
N THR A 21 -17.30 -21.43 -18.43
CA THR A 21 -17.97 -20.24 -18.95
C THR A 21 -18.06 -19.11 -17.92
N ARG A 22 -17.51 -19.30 -16.71
CA ARG A 22 -17.50 -18.28 -15.67
C ARG A 22 -16.62 -17.10 -16.07
N SER A 23 -17.03 -15.91 -15.60
CA SER A 23 -16.24 -14.70 -15.77
C SER A 23 -15.22 -14.56 -14.64
N TYR A 24 -13.95 -14.41 -15.00
CA TYR A 24 -12.86 -14.19 -14.06
C TYR A 24 -12.32 -12.77 -14.22
N PRO A 25 -12.59 -11.86 -13.26
CA PRO A 25 -12.11 -10.51 -13.38
C PRO A 25 -10.58 -10.49 -13.26
N LEU A 26 -9.94 -9.75 -14.16
CA LEU A 26 -8.50 -9.55 -14.13
C LEU A 26 -8.14 -8.56 -13.03
N GLY A 27 -6.98 -8.78 -12.42
CA GLY A 27 -6.39 -7.84 -11.47
C GLY A 27 -6.78 -8.04 -10.01
N VAL A 28 -7.49 -9.13 -9.69
CA VAL A 28 -7.71 -9.57 -8.30
C VAL A 28 -6.36 -9.87 -7.66
N CYS A 29 -6.15 -9.38 -6.44
CA CYS A 29 -4.98 -9.71 -5.65
C CYS A 29 -5.37 -10.65 -4.50
N ILE A 30 -4.62 -11.72 -4.32
CA ILE A 30 -4.75 -12.65 -3.18
C ILE A 30 -3.60 -12.35 -2.22
N SER A 31 -3.92 -12.14 -0.94
CA SER A 31 -2.90 -11.86 0.06
C SER A 31 -2.04 -13.10 0.33
N PRO A 32 -0.77 -12.94 0.75
CA PRO A 32 0.06 -14.08 1.15
C PRO A 32 -0.52 -14.89 2.32
N GLU A 33 -1.37 -14.28 3.15
CA GLU A 33 -2.06 -14.94 4.26
C GLU A 33 -3.21 -15.80 3.75
N GLN A 34 -4.02 -15.27 2.82
CA GLN A 34 -5.09 -16.03 2.15
C GLN A 34 -4.52 -17.21 1.34
N LEU A 35 -3.37 -17.03 0.69
CA LEU A 35 -2.70 -18.12 -0.01
C LEU A 35 -2.17 -19.18 0.97
N ARG A 36 -1.66 -18.76 2.13
CA ARG A 36 -1.20 -19.66 3.20
C ARG A 36 -2.33 -20.38 3.93
N SER A 37 -3.54 -19.84 3.93
CA SER A 37 -4.71 -20.48 4.55
C SER A 37 -5.34 -21.56 3.67
N LEU A 38 -4.85 -21.77 2.44
CA LEU A 38 -5.34 -22.85 1.60
C LEU A 38 -5.01 -24.21 2.25
N PRO A 39 -5.96 -25.16 2.31
CA PRO A 39 -5.75 -26.48 2.90
C PRO A 39 -4.99 -27.39 1.93
N ILE A 40 -3.73 -27.05 1.68
CA ILE A 40 -2.82 -27.74 0.76
C ILE A 40 -1.99 -28.76 1.55
N GLU A 41 -2.05 -30.02 1.15
CA GLU A 41 -1.18 -31.10 1.60
C GLU A 41 -0.19 -31.45 0.49
N ALA A 42 1.09 -31.15 0.69
CA ALA A 42 2.14 -31.48 -0.25
C ALA A 42 2.47 -32.98 -0.19
N HIS A 43 2.59 -33.64 -1.35
CA HIS A 43 2.94 -35.05 -1.41
C HIS A 43 4.45 -35.27 -1.18
N ALA A 44 4.81 -36.45 -0.67
CA ALA A 44 6.21 -36.81 -0.41
C ALA A 44 7.06 -36.78 -1.69
N GLN A 45 6.50 -37.19 -2.83
CA GLN A 45 7.17 -37.13 -4.12
C GLN A 45 6.83 -35.82 -4.84
N HIS A 46 7.82 -34.93 -4.92
CA HIS A 46 7.75 -33.64 -5.60
C HIS A 46 6.66 -32.68 -5.07
N GLY A 47 6.56 -32.55 -3.74
CA GLY A 47 5.56 -31.70 -3.06
C GLY A 47 5.50 -30.23 -3.47
N SER A 48 6.49 -29.70 -4.17
CA SER A 48 6.47 -28.33 -4.72
C SER A 48 5.48 -28.14 -5.87
N TRP A 49 5.11 -29.21 -6.57
CA TRP A 49 4.13 -29.20 -7.66
C TRP A 49 3.11 -30.34 -7.60
N ASN A 50 3.31 -31.31 -6.70
CA ASN A 50 2.39 -32.41 -6.45
C ASN A 50 1.75 -32.27 -5.06
N TYR A 51 0.49 -31.87 -5.01
CA TYR A 51 -0.22 -31.59 -3.76
C TYR A 51 -1.71 -31.89 -3.87
N THR A 52 -2.34 -32.18 -2.73
CA THR A 52 -3.79 -32.29 -2.58
C THR A 52 -4.34 -30.98 -2.00
N ILE A 53 -5.40 -30.43 -2.58
CA ILE A 53 -6.19 -29.35 -1.96
C ILE A 53 -7.43 -30.00 -1.35
N HIS A 54 -7.55 -29.98 -0.03
CA HIS A 54 -8.70 -30.55 0.66
C HIS A 54 -9.94 -29.65 0.53
N SER A 55 -11.12 -30.25 0.35
CA SER A 55 -12.40 -29.52 0.35
C SER A 55 -12.88 -29.18 1.76
N ALA A 56 -12.36 -29.87 2.79
CA ALA A 56 -12.76 -29.75 4.18
C ALA A 56 -12.35 -28.36 4.75
N GLY A 57 -13.30 -27.43 4.69
CA GLY A 57 -13.13 -26.05 5.16
C GLY A 57 -13.96 -25.04 4.37
N PHE A 58 -14.42 -25.39 3.16
CA PHE A 58 -15.42 -24.60 2.45
C PHE A 58 -16.81 -25.09 2.85
N PRO A 59 -17.71 -24.25 3.41
CA PRO A 59 -19.10 -24.65 3.59
C PRO A 59 -19.64 -25.13 2.25
N THR A 60 -20.08 -26.38 2.21
CA THR A 60 -20.38 -27.20 1.01
C THR A 60 -21.62 -26.74 0.24
N SER A 61 -22.00 -25.47 0.32
CA SER A 61 -23.24 -24.95 -0.26
C SER A 61 -23.08 -23.54 -0.82
N SER A 62 -22.03 -23.25 -1.60
CA SER A 62 -21.91 -21.99 -2.35
C SER A 62 -20.72 -22.00 -3.32
N GLY A 63 -20.98 -21.98 -4.64
CA GLY A 63 -19.94 -22.03 -5.67
C GLY A 63 -18.99 -20.83 -5.68
N VAL A 64 -17.98 -20.86 -6.54
CA VAL A 64 -17.01 -19.77 -6.84
C VAL A 64 -17.69 -18.39 -7.00
N GLY A 65 -18.96 -18.36 -7.41
CA GLY A 65 -19.81 -17.17 -7.46
C GLY A 65 -19.99 -16.47 -6.11
N VAL A 66 -20.25 -17.20 -5.02
CA VAL A 66 -20.46 -16.60 -3.69
C VAL A 66 -19.18 -15.99 -3.14
N ALA A 67 -18.02 -16.60 -3.38
CA ALA A 67 -16.73 -16.01 -3.03
C ALA A 67 -16.38 -14.78 -3.89
N ALA A 68 -16.89 -14.68 -5.12
CA ALA A 68 -16.77 -13.47 -5.94
C ALA A 68 -17.71 -12.36 -5.46
N ASP A 69 -18.96 -12.71 -5.16
CA ASP A 69 -19.98 -11.80 -4.62
C ASP A 69 -19.57 -11.25 -3.25
N ASP A 70 -18.98 -12.10 -2.39
CA ASP A 70 -18.42 -11.67 -1.10
C ASP A 70 -17.26 -10.68 -1.28
N ARG A 71 -16.37 -10.90 -2.26
CA ARG A 71 -15.28 -9.96 -2.55
C ARG A 71 -15.81 -8.63 -3.09
N ASP A 72 -16.80 -8.68 -3.96
CA ASP A 72 -17.44 -7.47 -4.51
C ASP A 72 -18.20 -6.71 -3.42
N ARG A 73 -18.86 -7.41 -2.49
CA ARG A 73 -19.51 -6.82 -1.31
C ARG A 73 -18.48 -6.18 -0.37
N VAL A 74 -17.39 -6.87 -0.03
CA VAL A 74 -16.31 -6.33 0.82
C VAL A 74 -15.67 -5.10 0.17
N ARG A 75 -15.43 -5.13 -1.14
CA ARG A 75 -14.90 -3.99 -1.89
C ARG A 75 -15.86 -2.81 -1.87
N SER A 76 -17.14 -3.06 -2.10
CA SER A 76 -18.18 -2.01 -2.08
C SER A 76 -18.28 -1.36 -0.70
N GLN A 77 -18.31 -2.16 0.37
CA GLN A 77 -18.29 -1.66 1.75
C GLN A 77 -17.04 -0.82 2.04
N THR A 78 -15.87 -1.27 1.57
CA THR A 78 -14.62 -0.53 1.72
C THR A 78 -14.66 0.81 0.98
N LEU A 79 -15.22 0.86 -0.23
CA LEU A 79 -15.39 2.10 -0.97
C LEU A 79 -16.36 3.06 -0.27
N THR A 80 -17.49 2.55 0.26
CA THR A 80 -18.41 3.36 1.08
C THR A 80 -17.71 3.96 2.29
N MET A 81 -16.91 3.15 2.99
CA MET A 81 -16.12 3.61 4.14
C MET A 81 -15.07 4.66 3.75
N LEU A 82 -14.40 4.52 2.59
CA LEU A 82 -13.42 5.49 2.10
C LEU A 82 -14.06 6.81 1.65
N ALA A 83 -15.36 6.82 1.33
CA ALA A 83 -16.09 8.02 0.92
C ALA A 83 -16.44 8.97 2.08
N ASP A 84 -16.10 8.63 3.33
CA ASP A 84 -16.32 9.45 4.51
C ASP A 84 -15.65 10.84 4.37
N GLU A 85 -16.40 11.88 4.71
CA GLU A 85 -16.01 13.29 4.57
C GLU A 85 -14.74 13.63 5.36
N ARG A 86 -14.49 12.96 6.49
CA ARG A 86 -13.27 13.14 7.30
C ARG A 86 -12.02 12.71 6.52
N LEU A 87 -12.16 11.72 5.63
CA LEU A 87 -11.06 11.23 4.81
C LEU A 87 -10.92 12.06 3.52
N THR A 88 -12.01 12.20 2.77
CA THR A 88 -12.01 12.87 1.46
C THR A 88 -11.83 14.39 1.59
N GLY A 89 -12.26 14.99 2.70
CA GLY A 89 -12.29 16.44 2.91
C GLY A 89 -13.38 17.17 2.11
N MET A 90 -14.35 16.43 1.57
CA MET A 90 -15.47 16.97 0.78
C MET A 90 -16.75 16.22 1.13
N SER A 91 -17.89 16.88 0.96
CA SER A 91 -19.18 16.25 1.20
C SER A 91 -19.47 15.15 0.17
N HIS A 92 -20.36 14.22 0.51
CA HIS A 92 -20.76 13.17 -0.43
C HIS A 92 -21.37 13.76 -1.73
N ALA A 93 -22.13 14.86 -1.62
CA ALA A 93 -22.69 15.56 -2.77
C ALA A 93 -21.59 16.13 -3.69
N HIS A 94 -20.57 16.77 -3.13
CA HIS A 94 -19.46 17.31 -3.90
C HIS A 94 -18.60 16.20 -4.54
N LEU A 95 -18.40 15.07 -3.85
CA LEU A 95 -17.72 13.92 -4.43
C LEU A 95 -18.48 13.34 -5.63
N THR A 96 -19.81 13.27 -5.54
CA THR A 96 -20.68 12.81 -6.64
C THR A 96 -20.62 13.79 -7.81
N GLU A 97 -20.75 15.10 -7.57
CA GLU A 97 -20.64 16.13 -8.61
C GLU A 97 -19.29 16.07 -9.33
N LEU A 98 -18.19 15.91 -8.58
CA LEU A 98 -16.85 15.75 -9.16
C LEU A 98 -16.75 14.49 -10.03
N THR A 99 -17.33 13.39 -9.56
CA THR A 99 -17.35 12.12 -10.30
C THR A 99 -18.12 12.26 -11.61
N GLU A 100 -19.30 12.86 -11.57
CA GLU A 100 -20.14 13.12 -12.75
C GLU A 100 -19.43 14.04 -13.75
N ARG A 101 -18.74 15.08 -13.26
CA ARG A 101 -17.97 16.00 -14.11
C ARG A 101 -16.81 15.30 -14.82
N LEU A 102 -16.15 14.33 -14.18
CA LEU A 102 -15.01 13.61 -14.77
C LEU A 102 -15.42 12.43 -15.66
N ALA A 103 -16.64 11.90 -15.50
CA ALA A 103 -17.10 10.70 -16.20
C ALA A 103 -16.98 10.76 -17.74
N PRO A 104 -17.31 11.86 -18.44
CA PRO A 104 -17.15 11.93 -19.90
C PRO A 104 -15.69 11.78 -20.35
N ALA A 105 -14.76 12.40 -19.62
CA ALA A 105 -13.34 12.34 -19.93
C ALA A 105 -12.73 10.97 -19.60
N GLN A 106 -13.21 10.31 -18.53
CA GLN A 106 -12.86 8.91 -18.22
C GLN A 106 -13.33 7.97 -19.32
N ALA A 107 -14.58 8.10 -19.78
CA ALA A 107 -15.14 7.30 -20.86
C ALA A 107 -14.38 7.49 -22.18
N ALA A 108 -14.02 8.73 -22.52
CA ALA A 108 -13.23 9.03 -23.72
C ALA A 108 -11.83 8.37 -23.66
N ARG A 109 -11.13 8.47 -22.53
CA ARG A 109 -9.81 7.82 -22.35
C ARG A 109 -9.91 6.30 -22.37
N ALA A 110 -10.96 5.72 -21.78
CA ALA A 110 -11.20 4.29 -21.82
C ALA A 110 -11.40 3.79 -23.26
N GLU A 111 -12.22 4.50 -24.05
CA GLU A 111 -12.43 4.10 -25.46
C GLU A 111 -11.17 4.28 -26.30
N GLN A 112 -10.39 5.34 -26.08
CA GLN A 112 -9.10 5.54 -26.75
C GLN A 112 -8.14 4.38 -26.48
N ARG A 113 -7.96 3.97 -25.22
CA ARG A 113 -7.13 2.80 -24.88
C ARG A 113 -7.62 1.54 -25.57
N CYS A 114 -8.93 1.30 -25.53
CA CYS A 114 -9.49 0.12 -26.18
C CYS A 114 -9.33 0.19 -27.71
N PHE A 115 -9.41 1.37 -28.33
CA PHE A 115 -9.15 1.57 -29.75
C PHE A 115 -7.71 1.20 -30.10
N GLU A 116 -6.74 1.69 -29.33
CA GLU A 116 -5.31 1.39 -29.49
C GLU A 116 -5.01 -0.10 -29.31
N GLN A 117 -5.53 -0.72 -28.24
CA GLN A 117 -5.35 -2.15 -27.98
C GLN A 117 -5.96 -3.05 -29.06
N ARG A 118 -7.09 -2.62 -29.65
CA ARG A 118 -7.75 -3.36 -30.74
C ARG A 118 -7.14 -3.05 -32.11
N GLY A 119 -6.33 -2.00 -32.23
CA GLY A 119 -5.83 -1.50 -33.52
C GLY A 119 -6.92 -0.92 -34.42
N GLY A 120 -8.03 -0.44 -33.86
CA GLY A 120 -9.12 0.11 -34.67
C GLY A 120 -10.48 0.22 -33.98
N ARG A 121 -11.50 0.53 -34.80
CA ARG A 121 -12.87 0.80 -34.36
C ARG A 121 -13.50 -0.41 -33.67
N ARG A 122 -14.36 -0.11 -32.70
CA ARG A 122 -15.13 -1.09 -31.94
C ARG A 122 -16.03 -1.93 -32.87
N ARG A 123 -16.07 -3.26 -32.63
CA ARG A 123 -16.87 -4.23 -33.41
C ARG A 123 -18.03 -4.86 -32.63
N ARG A 124 -18.02 -4.76 -31.29
CA ARG A 124 -19.05 -5.33 -30.39
C ARG A 124 -19.73 -4.21 -29.61
N ALA A 125 -20.93 -4.47 -29.10
CA ALA A 125 -21.64 -3.53 -28.24
C ALA A 125 -20.80 -3.16 -26.99
N PRO A 126 -20.98 -1.94 -26.43
CA PRO A 126 -20.41 -1.57 -25.14
C PRO A 126 -20.67 -2.63 -24.07
N GLY A 127 -19.68 -2.91 -23.22
CA GLY A 127 -19.85 -3.83 -22.08
C GLY A 127 -19.69 -5.32 -22.39
N ALA A 128 -19.47 -5.72 -23.65
CA ALA A 128 -19.25 -7.12 -24.03
C ALA A 128 -17.85 -7.68 -23.64
N GLY A 129 -17.12 -6.98 -22.77
CA GLY A 129 -15.76 -7.33 -22.32
C GLY A 129 -15.71 -7.66 -20.82
N ALA A 130 -14.52 -8.02 -20.33
CA ALA A 130 -14.33 -8.29 -18.91
C ALA A 130 -14.66 -7.05 -18.05
N ARG A 131 -15.39 -7.27 -16.95
CA ARG A 131 -15.75 -6.22 -15.99
C ARG A 131 -14.50 -5.72 -15.27
N ALA A 132 -14.29 -4.41 -15.26
CA ALA A 132 -13.24 -3.78 -14.47
C ALA A 132 -13.57 -3.90 -12.96
N LEU A 133 -12.54 -4.19 -12.15
CA LEU A 133 -12.69 -4.29 -10.69
C LEU A 133 -12.90 -2.94 -10.00
N LEU A 134 -12.49 -1.84 -10.64
CA LEU A 134 -12.73 -0.46 -10.21
C LEU A 134 -13.69 0.19 -11.18
N SER A 135 -14.75 0.78 -10.65
CA SER A 135 -15.55 1.74 -11.41
C SER A 135 -14.80 3.06 -11.56
N ASP A 136 -15.23 3.87 -12.52
CA ASP A 136 -14.69 5.21 -12.74
C ASP A 136 -14.86 6.11 -11.50
N ALA A 137 -16.00 5.99 -10.81
CA ALA A 137 -16.26 6.62 -9.51
C ALA A 137 -15.29 6.16 -8.41
N ALA A 138 -15.03 4.85 -8.34
CA ALA A 138 -14.07 4.31 -7.38
C ALA A 138 -12.65 4.81 -7.68
N ALA A 139 -12.27 4.96 -8.96
CA ALA A 139 -11.01 5.54 -9.38
C ALA A 139 -10.84 7.00 -8.92
N VAL A 140 -11.91 7.80 -9.01
CA VAL A 140 -11.94 9.18 -8.47
C VAL A 140 -11.72 9.17 -6.96
N LEU A 141 -12.50 8.37 -6.23
CA LEU A 141 -12.42 8.29 -4.77
C LEU A 141 -11.02 7.89 -4.29
N ILE A 142 -10.45 6.79 -4.80
CA ILE A 142 -9.13 6.33 -4.35
C ILE A 142 -8.02 7.33 -4.71
N THR A 143 -8.19 8.10 -5.79
CA THR A 143 -7.26 9.16 -6.18
C THR A 143 -7.33 10.32 -5.22
N ILE A 144 -8.52 10.73 -4.79
CA ILE A 144 -8.71 11.77 -3.77
C ILE A 144 -8.05 11.33 -2.46
N ILE A 145 -8.34 10.12 -1.99
CA ILE A 145 -7.72 9.54 -0.78
C ILE A 145 -6.19 9.51 -0.86
N TYR A 146 -5.65 9.15 -2.03
CA TYR A 146 -4.21 9.15 -2.29
C TYR A 146 -3.61 10.57 -2.28
N LEU A 147 -4.25 11.54 -2.96
CA LEU A 147 -3.81 12.93 -3.04
C LEU A 147 -3.92 13.65 -1.68
N ARG A 148 -4.97 13.33 -0.90
CA ARG A 148 -5.16 13.75 0.49
C ARG A 148 -4.07 13.18 1.41
N GLN A 149 -3.30 12.20 0.97
CA GLN A 149 -2.28 11.51 1.76
C GLN A 149 -2.82 10.70 2.95
N VAL A 150 -4.07 10.25 2.88
CA VAL A 150 -4.71 9.47 3.95
C VAL A 150 -4.04 8.10 4.11
N CYS A 151 -3.85 7.35 3.02
CA CYS A 151 -3.25 6.02 3.06
C CYS A 151 -2.54 5.64 1.76
N SER A 152 -1.51 4.80 1.88
CA SER A 152 -0.66 4.44 0.73
C SER A 152 -1.40 3.62 -0.34
N GLN A 153 -0.91 3.64 -1.59
CA GLN A 153 -1.35 2.75 -2.67
C GLN A 153 -1.35 1.28 -2.28
N ARG A 154 -0.38 0.84 -1.47
CA ARG A 154 -0.32 -0.53 -0.97
C ARG A 154 -1.50 -0.83 -0.04
N LEU A 155 -1.82 0.09 0.86
CA LEU A 155 -2.94 -0.09 1.77
C LEU A 155 -4.27 -0.08 1.01
N LEU A 156 -4.44 0.79 0.01
CA LEU A 156 -5.60 0.76 -0.90
C LEU A 156 -5.72 -0.57 -1.65
N SER A 157 -4.61 -1.09 -2.18
CA SER A 157 -4.53 -2.38 -2.87
C SER A 157 -4.94 -3.55 -1.95
N GLU A 158 -4.46 -3.53 -0.71
CA GLU A 158 -4.80 -4.53 0.31
C GLU A 158 -6.29 -4.48 0.69
N MET A 159 -6.82 -3.29 0.99
CA MET A 159 -8.20 -3.11 1.41
C MET A 159 -9.21 -3.44 0.30
N LEU A 160 -8.90 -3.12 -0.95
CA LEU A 160 -9.78 -3.37 -2.10
C LEU A 160 -9.56 -4.75 -2.75
N GLN A 161 -8.51 -5.48 -2.34
CA GLN A 161 -8.05 -6.73 -2.96
C GLN A 161 -7.81 -6.59 -4.47
N ILE A 162 -7.25 -5.45 -4.87
CA ILE A 162 -6.91 -5.12 -6.26
C ILE A 162 -5.41 -4.99 -6.35
N ASN A 163 -4.80 -5.51 -7.40
CA ASN A 163 -3.35 -5.44 -7.56
C ASN A 163 -2.83 -3.97 -7.59
N PRO A 164 -1.58 -3.74 -7.15
CA PRO A 164 -1.02 -2.39 -7.09
C PRO A 164 -0.90 -1.66 -8.43
N ALA A 165 -0.73 -2.38 -9.54
CA ALA A 165 -0.59 -1.77 -10.87
C ALA A 165 -1.91 -1.15 -11.33
N SER A 166 -3.03 -1.85 -11.14
CA SER A 166 -4.38 -1.33 -11.43
C SER A 166 -4.70 -0.09 -10.60
N ILE A 167 -4.39 -0.10 -9.30
CA ILE A 167 -4.53 1.07 -8.42
C ILE A 167 -3.64 2.22 -8.90
N GLY A 168 -2.38 1.94 -9.25
CA GLY A 168 -1.43 2.93 -9.74
C GLY A 168 -1.89 3.61 -11.03
N ASN A 169 -2.36 2.83 -12.00
CA ASN A 169 -2.87 3.32 -13.28
C ASN A 169 -4.13 4.18 -13.08
N ALA A 170 -5.09 3.72 -12.28
CA ALA A 170 -6.30 4.49 -11.97
C ALA A 170 -5.97 5.85 -11.35
N ILE A 171 -5.01 5.89 -10.42
CA ILE A 171 -4.55 7.13 -9.79
C ILE A 171 -3.84 8.06 -10.78
N ALA A 172 -3.00 7.51 -11.66
CA ALA A 172 -2.28 8.31 -12.64
C ALA A 172 -3.24 8.97 -13.64
N GLU A 173 -4.18 8.20 -14.19
CA GLU A 173 -5.16 8.68 -15.16
C GLU A 173 -6.11 9.71 -14.56
N THR A 174 -6.67 9.42 -13.37
CA THR A 174 -7.59 10.34 -12.70
C THR A 174 -6.88 11.62 -12.28
N ARG A 175 -5.62 11.55 -11.83
CA ARG A 175 -4.86 12.77 -11.49
C ARG A 175 -4.67 13.67 -12.69
N ALA A 176 -4.36 13.11 -13.87
CA ALA A 176 -4.27 13.91 -15.08
C ALA A 176 -5.62 14.61 -15.37
N LEU A 177 -6.75 13.91 -15.20
CA LEU A 177 -8.07 14.54 -15.33
C LEU A 177 -8.33 15.67 -14.31
N LEU A 178 -7.92 15.48 -13.06
CA LEU A 178 -8.04 16.51 -12.03
C LEU A 178 -7.18 17.74 -12.35
N GLU A 179 -5.96 17.53 -12.86
CA GLU A 179 -5.07 18.59 -13.34
C GLU A 179 -5.68 19.36 -14.51
N ASP A 180 -6.23 18.65 -15.50
CA ASP A 180 -6.92 19.23 -16.67
C ASP A 180 -8.15 20.06 -16.25
N ASN A 181 -8.80 19.71 -15.13
CA ASN A 181 -9.95 20.42 -14.57
C ASN A 181 -9.58 21.42 -13.46
N ALA A 182 -8.29 21.75 -13.30
CA ALA A 182 -7.76 22.66 -12.28
C ALA A 182 -8.20 22.34 -10.83
N HIS A 183 -8.56 21.08 -10.55
CA HIS A 183 -9.08 20.68 -9.26
C HIS A 183 -7.94 20.24 -8.33
N ARG A 184 -7.61 21.07 -7.33
CA ARG A 184 -6.53 20.80 -6.37
C ARG A 184 -7.07 20.15 -5.10
N ILE A 185 -6.47 19.03 -4.74
CA ILE A 185 -6.76 18.31 -3.49
C ILE A 185 -5.69 18.65 -2.45
N ALA A 186 -6.10 19.25 -1.34
CA ALA A 186 -5.20 19.62 -0.25
C ALA A 186 -4.89 18.40 0.65
N PRO A 187 -3.62 18.10 0.97
CA PRO A 187 -3.26 17.03 1.90
C PRO A 187 -3.90 17.19 3.29
N THR A 188 -4.17 16.08 3.97
CA THR A 188 -4.58 16.05 5.38
C THR A 188 -3.41 15.72 6.30
N ALA A 189 -3.55 16.07 7.57
CA ALA A 189 -2.66 15.61 8.63
C ALA A 189 -2.91 14.13 9.01
N ILE A 190 -4.12 13.62 8.77
CA ILE A 190 -4.51 12.24 9.13
C ILE A 190 -3.85 11.24 8.19
N ARG A 191 -3.19 10.21 8.73
CA ARG A 191 -2.52 9.17 7.94
C ARG A 191 -2.70 7.80 8.59
N PHE A 192 -2.91 6.78 7.77
CA PHE A 192 -3.06 5.40 8.21
C PHE A 192 -2.04 4.49 7.51
N THR A 193 -1.40 3.64 8.30
CA THR A 193 -0.46 2.62 7.84
C THR A 193 -1.09 1.22 7.83
N THR A 194 -2.20 1.03 8.56
CA THR A 194 -2.97 -0.22 8.59
C THR A 194 -4.46 0.02 8.33
N ALA A 195 -5.17 -1.01 7.85
CA ALA A 195 -6.60 -0.94 7.61
C ALA A 195 -7.40 -0.90 8.93
N ALA A 196 -6.85 -1.50 10.00
CA ALA A 196 -7.48 -1.51 11.32
C ALA A 196 -7.54 -0.09 11.92
N ASP A 197 -6.43 0.66 11.87
CA ASP A 197 -6.39 2.03 12.40
C ASP A 197 -7.37 2.96 11.68
N LEU A 198 -7.50 2.81 10.36
CA LEU A 198 -8.47 3.58 9.57
C LEU A 198 -9.90 3.25 9.99
N ARG A 199 -10.25 1.96 10.12
CA ARG A 199 -11.59 1.55 10.57
C ARG A 199 -11.91 2.04 11.98
N ASN A 200 -10.94 1.89 12.90
CA ASN A 200 -11.09 2.34 14.29
C ASN A 200 -11.30 3.86 14.34
N TYR A 201 -10.53 4.63 13.56
CA TYR A 201 -10.70 6.08 13.49
C TYR A 201 -12.10 6.49 13.04
N LEU A 202 -12.66 5.79 12.06
CA LEU A 202 -14.01 6.09 11.59
C LEU A 202 -15.10 5.70 12.59
N ALA A 203 -14.85 4.65 13.40
CA ALA A 203 -15.78 4.17 14.40
C ALA A 203 -15.78 5.00 15.70
N ASP A 204 -14.64 5.57 16.11
CA ASP A 204 -14.49 6.12 17.47
C ASP A 204 -15.09 7.53 17.69
N ASP A 205 -15.59 8.21 16.65
CA ASP A 205 -16.13 9.59 16.66
C ASP A 205 -15.27 10.67 17.39
N ARG A 206 -14.05 10.32 17.79
CA ARG A 206 -13.12 11.16 18.51
C ARG A 206 -12.34 12.03 17.53
N PRO A 207 -12.09 13.31 17.87
CA PRO A 207 -11.33 14.20 17.02
C PRO A 207 -9.92 13.62 16.78
N VAL A 208 -9.47 13.83 15.55
CA VAL A 208 -8.16 13.47 15.00
C VAL A 208 -7.07 13.59 16.06
N ARG A 209 -6.51 12.45 16.51
CA ARG A 209 -5.15 12.49 17.05
C ARG A 209 -4.25 12.80 15.86
N VAL A 210 -3.85 14.06 15.74
CA VAL A 210 -2.84 14.51 14.79
C VAL A 210 -1.68 13.52 14.89
N PRO A 211 -1.33 12.77 13.83
CA PRO A 211 -0.14 11.95 13.87
C PRO A 211 1.06 12.85 14.16
N SER A 212 1.95 12.37 15.04
CA SER A 212 3.34 12.84 15.19
C SER A 212 3.64 14.12 15.98
N ARG A 213 3.16 14.25 17.24
CA ARG A 213 4.02 14.81 18.31
C ARG A 213 5.12 13.84 18.74
N LEU A 214 5.06 12.59 18.29
CA LEU A 214 6.02 11.56 18.65
C LEU A 214 7.47 11.91 18.25
N PRO A 215 7.79 12.33 17.01
CA PRO A 215 9.16 12.71 16.68
C PRO A 215 9.64 13.91 17.51
N GLU A 216 8.74 14.84 17.80
CA GLU A 216 9.03 16.00 18.65
C GLU A 216 9.26 15.58 20.12
N ALA A 217 8.44 14.69 20.67
CA ALA A 217 8.63 14.13 22.01
C ALA A 217 9.92 13.29 22.08
N LEU A 218 10.16 12.42 21.10
CA LEU A 218 11.36 11.58 21.03
C LEU A 218 12.66 12.35 20.78
N SER A 219 12.56 13.60 20.30
CA SER A 219 13.70 14.53 20.19
C SER A 219 14.13 15.13 21.53
N ASP A 220 13.58 14.63 22.65
CA ASP A 220 13.95 15.10 23.98
C ASP A 220 15.45 14.90 24.28
N PRO A 221 16.14 15.89 24.87
CA PRO A 221 17.54 15.77 25.26
C PRO A 221 17.84 14.61 26.22
N ALA A 222 16.91 14.23 27.10
CA ALA A 222 17.09 13.10 28.01
C ALA A 222 17.20 11.77 27.24
N LEU A 223 16.49 11.66 26.12
CA LEU A 223 16.48 10.47 25.27
C LEU A 223 17.67 10.47 24.29
N THR A 224 17.85 11.59 23.57
CA THR A 224 18.84 11.71 22.50
C THR A 224 20.26 11.96 23.00
N GLY A 225 20.42 12.51 24.21
CA GLY A 225 21.70 12.92 24.78
C GLY A 225 22.26 14.22 24.19
N MET A 226 21.47 14.97 23.42
CA MET A 226 21.87 16.24 22.81
C MET A 226 20.73 17.26 22.84
N SER A 227 21.03 18.55 22.65
CA SER A 227 19.97 19.56 22.54
C SER A 227 19.14 19.35 21.27
N ARG A 228 17.88 19.81 21.30
CA ARG A 228 16.99 19.81 20.12
C ARG A 228 17.60 20.58 18.93
N GLN A 229 18.33 21.66 19.23
CA GLN A 229 19.06 22.42 18.22
C GLN A 229 20.19 21.60 17.59
N ALA A 230 21.03 20.95 18.40
CA ALA A 230 22.12 20.11 17.89
C ALA A 230 21.59 18.93 17.03
N LEU A 231 20.44 18.37 17.41
CA LEU A 231 19.75 17.36 16.60
C LEU A 231 19.28 17.92 15.25
N ASN A 232 18.69 19.12 15.24
CA ASN A 232 18.26 19.76 14.00
C ASN A 232 19.44 20.07 13.07
N GLU A 233 20.55 20.60 13.61
CA GLU A 233 21.78 20.86 12.86
C GLU A 233 22.37 19.56 12.28
N LEU A 234 22.30 18.46 13.03
CA LEU A 234 22.68 17.13 12.55
C LEU A 234 21.77 16.67 11.39
N ILE A 235 20.45 16.86 11.52
CA ILE A 235 19.48 16.49 10.47
C ILE A 235 19.75 17.27 9.18
N GLU A 236 19.93 18.59 9.27
CA GLU A 236 20.20 19.44 8.10
C GLU A 236 21.50 19.07 7.40
N ARG A 237 22.58 18.87 8.18
CA ARG A 237 23.91 18.49 7.66
C ARG A 237 23.94 17.12 6.98
N LEU A 238 23.07 16.19 7.41
CA LEU A 238 22.98 14.84 6.83
C LEU A 238 21.97 14.76 5.67
N ALA A 239 21.04 15.71 5.55
CA ALA A 239 19.91 15.64 4.62
C ALA A 239 20.33 15.36 3.18
N MET A 240 21.31 16.11 2.65
CA MET A 240 21.77 15.97 1.27
C MET A 240 22.44 14.60 1.01
N ARG A 241 23.31 14.15 1.92
CA ARG A 241 24.02 12.86 1.80
C ARG A 241 23.06 11.68 1.94
N GLN A 242 22.07 11.81 2.83
CA GLN A 242 21.01 10.84 2.98
C GLN A 242 20.14 10.74 1.72
N ALA A 243 19.71 11.89 1.16
CA ALA A 243 18.92 11.92 -0.07
C ALA A 243 19.66 11.24 -1.22
N ALA A 244 20.97 11.49 -1.35
CA ALA A 244 21.83 10.83 -2.33
C ALA A 244 21.91 9.31 -2.13
N LEU A 245 22.09 8.83 -0.89
CA LEU A 245 22.12 7.38 -0.59
C LEU A 245 20.78 6.68 -0.84
N VAL A 246 19.66 7.33 -0.52
CA VAL A 246 18.32 6.82 -0.80
C VAL A 246 18.11 6.71 -2.31
N GLU A 247 18.48 7.73 -3.08
CA GLU A 247 18.33 7.72 -4.52
C GLU A 247 19.25 6.69 -5.19
N ARG A 248 20.51 6.56 -4.74
CA ARG A 248 21.45 5.54 -5.26
C ARG A 248 20.89 4.12 -5.09
N ARG A 249 20.25 3.82 -3.96
CA ARG A 249 19.59 2.51 -3.76
C ARG A 249 18.34 2.34 -4.61
N ARG A 250 17.53 3.39 -4.76
CA ARG A 250 16.37 3.35 -5.67
C ARG A 250 16.80 3.13 -7.10
N PHE A 251 17.87 3.79 -7.53
CA PHE A 251 18.51 3.59 -8.83
C PHE A 251 18.97 2.13 -9.00
N ALA A 252 19.73 1.59 -8.04
CA ALA A 252 20.20 0.20 -8.10
C ALA A 252 19.06 -0.82 -8.16
N ARG A 253 17.97 -0.59 -7.40
CA ARG A 253 16.77 -1.45 -7.44
C ARG A 253 15.96 -1.31 -8.73
N ARG A 254 15.91 -0.11 -9.31
CA ARG A 254 15.22 0.13 -10.59
C ARG A 254 16.04 -0.33 -11.79
N GLY A 255 17.37 -0.48 -11.65
CA GLY A 255 18.26 -0.80 -12.76
C GLY A 255 18.48 0.36 -13.73
N GLY A 256 18.18 1.59 -13.35
CA GLY A 256 18.31 2.75 -14.23
C GLY A 256 17.80 4.07 -13.66
N HIS A 257 17.97 5.14 -14.45
CA HIS A 257 17.49 6.49 -14.12
C HIS A 257 15.96 6.51 -14.03
N ARG A 258 15.42 7.47 -13.24
CA ARG A 258 13.97 7.70 -13.26
C ARG A 258 13.56 8.14 -14.65
N LEU A 259 12.44 7.62 -15.16
CA LEU A 259 11.83 8.18 -16.36
C LEU A 259 11.31 9.60 -16.06
N PRO A 260 11.45 10.55 -17.01
CA PRO A 260 10.81 11.85 -16.91
C PRO A 260 9.30 11.65 -16.68
N GLY A 261 8.73 12.31 -15.66
CA GLY A 261 7.32 12.15 -15.31
C GLY A 261 6.98 10.96 -14.40
N ALA A 262 7.93 10.09 -14.05
CA ALA A 262 7.76 9.12 -12.96
C ALA A 262 7.75 9.86 -11.61
N ARG A 263 6.60 10.45 -11.28
CA ARG A 263 6.38 11.26 -10.07
C ARG A 263 6.74 10.42 -8.85
N GLY A 264 7.57 10.96 -7.96
CA GLY A 264 7.86 10.37 -6.66
C GLY A 264 6.55 10.11 -5.93
N GLY A 265 6.38 8.90 -5.38
CA GLY A 265 5.17 8.56 -4.65
C GLY A 265 4.84 9.63 -3.61
N ILE A 266 3.56 10.04 -3.56
CA ILE A 266 3.08 11.11 -2.67
C ILE A 266 3.23 10.70 -1.20
N PHE A 267 3.20 9.40 -0.92
CA PHE A 267 3.53 8.86 0.38
C PHE A 267 5.03 8.91 0.60
N ARG A 268 5.42 9.75 1.56
CA ARG A 268 6.78 9.78 2.09
C ARG A 268 7.15 8.38 2.61
N GLN A 269 8.44 8.15 2.71
CA GLN A 269 8.99 6.97 3.37
C GLN A 269 8.25 6.71 4.70
N LYS A 270 8.07 5.44 5.10
CA LYS A 270 7.33 5.04 6.31
C LYS A 270 7.79 5.76 7.59
N ILE A 271 9.06 6.18 7.58
CA ILE A 271 9.64 7.16 8.47
C ILE A 271 10.36 8.20 7.61
N THR A 272 10.23 9.48 7.96
CA THR A 272 10.88 10.60 7.28
C THR A 272 12.40 10.51 7.37
N ASP A 273 13.09 11.32 6.56
CA ASP A 273 14.55 11.32 6.60
C ASP A 273 15.09 11.78 7.96
N ALA A 274 14.44 12.77 8.59
CA ALA A 274 14.70 13.20 9.96
C ALA A 274 14.43 12.09 10.99
N GLU A 275 13.30 11.39 10.88
CA GLU A 275 12.96 10.28 11.78
C GLU A 275 13.94 9.12 11.68
N ARG A 276 14.51 8.84 10.50
CA ARG A 276 15.57 7.83 10.34
C ARG A 276 16.82 8.19 11.13
N ILE A 277 17.19 9.47 11.14
CA ILE A 277 18.31 9.97 11.94
C ILE A 277 17.98 9.83 13.42
N LEU A 278 16.82 10.31 13.84
CA LEU A 278 16.36 10.20 15.23
C LEU A 278 16.34 8.74 15.72
N VAL A 279 15.70 7.83 14.99
CA VAL A 279 15.69 6.39 15.28
C VAL A 279 17.10 5.83 15.44
N THR A 280 18.03 6.25 14.58
CA THR A 280 19.41 5.76 14.60
C THR A 280 20.15 6.30 15.82
N VAL A 281 19.97 7.58 16.17
CA VAL A 281 20.51 8.18 17.40
C VAL A 281 19.99 7.44 18.63
N LEU A 282 18.67 7.23 18.75
CA LEU A 282 18.06 6.52 19.88
C LEU A 282 18.55 5.06 19.99
N HIS A 283 18.79 4.41 18.85
CA HIS A 283 19.35 3.07 18.82
C HIS A 283 20.82 3.03 19.25
N LEU A 284 21.65 3.99 18.81
CA LEU A 284 23.06 4.09 19.22
C LEU A 284 23.21 4.44 20.71
N ARG A 285 22.27 5.22 21.24
CA ARG A 285 22.07 5.46 22.68
C ARG A 285 21.66 4.21 23.46
N GLN A 286 21.33 3.09 22.81
CA GLN A 286 20.84 1.86 23.43
C GLN A 286 19.57 2.04 24.28
N LEU A 287 18.73 3.03 23.94
CA LEU A 287 17.56 3.42 24.72
C LEU A 287 16.55 2.28 24.88
N CYS A 288 16.31 1.51 23.82
CA CYS A 288 15.39 0.39 23.80
C CYS A 288 15.72 -0.58 22.65
N THR A 289 14.95 -1.66 22.52
CA THR A 289 15.19 -2.65 21.46
C THR A 289 14.74 -2.13 20.09
N ARG A 290 15.24 -2.74 19.01
CA ARG A 290 14.75 -2.45 17.65
C ARG A 290 13.24 -2.72 17.50
N ALA A 291 12.71 -3.72 18.21
CA ALA A 291 11.28 -4.01 18.19
C ALA A 291 10.49 -2.89 18.86
N THR A 292 10.98 -2.36 19.98
CA THR A 292 10.40 -1.20 20.67
C THR A 292 10.43 0.07 19.82
N LEU A 293 11.52 0.33 19.09
CA LEU A 293 11.58 1.44 18.13
C LEU A 293 10.59 1.24 16.97
N ALA A 294 10.43 0.00 16.50
CA ALA A 294 9.47 -0.32 15.46
C ALA A 294 8.02 -0.06 15.92
N GLU A 295 7.71 -0.44 17.17
CA GLU A 295 6.43 -0.15 17.83
C GLU A 295 6.19 1.36 17.97
N LEU A 296 7.17 2.12 18.50
CA LEU A 296 7.08 3.58 18.66
C LEU A 296 6.75 4.26 17.32
N PHE A 297 7.50 3.97 16.28
CA PHE A 297 7.31 4.58 14.97
C PHE A 297 6.20 3.92 14.14
N GLN A 298 5.51 2.91 14.67
CA GLN A 298 4.46 2.14 13.98
C GLN A 298 4.91 1.61 12.61
N VAL A 299 6.15 1.13 12.55
CA VAL A 299 6.75 0.53 11.35
C VAL A 299 7.24 -0.89 11.63
N SER A 300 7.62 -1.62 10.59
CA SER A 300 8.20 -2.96 10.80
C SER A 300 9.63 -2.88 11.37
N PRO A 301 10.09 -3.89 12.13
CA PRO A 301 11.49 -3.97 12.58
C PRO A 301 12.51 -3.93 11.42
N ARG A 302 12.10 -4.39 10.23
CA ARG A 302 12.89 -4.28 9.00
C ARG A 302 13.04 -2.83 8.52
N THR A 303 12.02 -2.00 8.70
CA THR A 303 12.09 -0.56 8.36
C THR A 303 13.11 0.15 9.23
N ILE A 304 13.09 -0.11 10.54
CA ILE A 304 14.11 0.38 11.48
C ILE A 304 15.49 -0.16 11.09
N GLY A 305 15.61 -1.46 10.83
CA GLY A 305 16.88 -2.06 10.41
C GLY A 305 17.48 -1.41 9.15
N ASN A 306 16.66 -1.12 8.14
CA ASN A 306 17.12 -0.40 6.96
C ASN A 306 17.56 1.03 7.30
N ALA A 307 16.85 1.74 8.20
CA ALA A 307 17.28 3.07 8.63
C ALA A 307 18.66 3.04 9.29
N LEU A 308 18.91 2.07 10.16
CA LEU A 308 20.22 1.90 10.82
C LEU A 308 21.34 1.66 9.81
N LEU A 309 21.11 0.77 8.83
CA LEU A 309 22.10 0.49 7.78
C LEU A 309 22.41 1.73 6.93
N ASP A 310 21.43 2.61 6.76
CA ASP A 310 21.57 3.79 5.90
C ASP A 310 22.26 4.95 6.60
N ILE A 311 21.93 5.16 7.87
CA ILE A 311 22.33 6.35 8.60
C ILE A 311 23.61 6.14 9.41
N ARG A 312 23.85 4.93 9.95
CA ARG A 312 25.04 4.67 10.78
C ARG A 312 26.35 5.05 10.07
N PRO A 313 26.58 4.68 8.79
CA PRO A 313 27.82 5.08 8.11
C PRO A 313 27.96 6.61 7.95
N LEU A 314 26.84 7.33 7.78
CA LEU A 314 26.87 8.78 7.68
C LEU A 314 27.22 9.45 9.02
N LEU A 315 26.70 8.91 10.11
CA LEU A 315 27.02 9.38 11.46
C LEU A 315 28.48 9.11 11.82
N GLU A 316 29.00 7.92 11.47
CA GLU A 316 30.42 7.56 11.65
C GLU A 316 31.34 8.50 10.87
N GLN A 317 31.00 8.81 9.61
CA GLN A 317 31.74 9.77 8.78
C GLN A 317 31.75 11.19 9.36
N ASP A 318 30.68 11.58 10.06
CA ASP A 318 30.58 12.87 10.74
C ASP A 318 31.23 12.88 12.13
N GLY A 319 31.89 11.79 12.54
CA GLY A 319 32.51 11.66 13.85
C GLY A 319 31.49 11.71 15.00
N PHE A 320 30.22 11.38 14.72
CA PHE A 320 29.16 11.46 15.71
C PHE A 320 29.35 10.36 16.78
N ALA A 321 29.58 10.77 18.02
CA ALA A 321 29.73 9.88 19.17
C ALA A 321 28.56 10.05 20.15
N THR A 322 28.00 8.94 20.63
CA THR A 322 26.96 8.95 21.68
C THR A 322 27.40 8.08 22.84
N THR A 323 27.11 8.52 24.07
CA THR A 323 27.16 7.64 25.25
C THR A 323 25.92 6.74 25.31
N PRO A 324 25.92 5.62 26.03
CA PRO A 324 24.69 4.87 26.30
C PRO A 324 23.72 5.63 27.21
N ALA A 325 22.42 5.38 27.07
CA ALA A 325 21.39 5.99 27.89
C ALA A 325 21.42 5.50 29.33
N PRO A 326 21.16 6.39 30.33
CA PRO A 326 21.18 6.01 31.74
C PRO A 326 20.07 5.00 32.06
N THR A 327 18.99 5.01 31.29
CA THR A 327 17.85 4.11 31.46
C THR A 327 17.52 3.42 30.14
N ARG A 328 17.35 2.10 30.21
CA ARG A 328 16.92 1.28 29.08
C ARG A 328 15.45 0.87 29.26
N TYR A 329 14.61 1.27 28.31
CA TYR A 329 13.17 1.04 28.37
C TYR A 329 12.78 -0.28 27.70
N ARG A 330 11.80 -0.99 28.27
CA ARG A 330 11.36 -2.32 27.83
C ARG A 330 10.35 -2.28 26.69
N ASN A 331 9.47 -1.28 26.63
CA ASN A 331 8.38 -1.16 25.66
C ASN A 331 8.11 0.31 25.29
N ALA A 332 7.27 0.53 24.26
CA ALA A 332 6.98 1.87 23.77
C ALA A 332 6.28 2.75 24.83
N SER A 333 5.35 2.18 25.60
CA SER A 333 4.64 2.91 26.64
C SER A 333 5.58 3.44 27.74
N ALA A 334 6.58 2.67 28.16
CA ALA A 334 7.56 3.12 29.14
C ALA A 334 8.45 4.25 28.63
N VAL A 335 8.79 4.25 27.32
CA VAL A 335 9.51 5.37 26.70
C VAL A 335 8.63 6.62 26.72
N LEU A 336 7.37 6.50 26.32
CA LEU A 336 6.43 7.61 26.25
C LEU A 336 6.07 8.19 27.62
N ALA A 337 6.10 7.38 28.67
CA ALA A 337 5.86 7.83 30.05
C ALA A 337 7.03 8.61 30.66
N ALA A 338 8.22 8.54 30.03
CA ALA A 338 9.42 9.20 30.52
C ALA A 338 9.69 10.57 29.88
N ILE A 339 8.77 11.03 29.03
CA ILE A 339 8.82 12.31 28.29
C ILE A 339 7.68 13.20 28.77
#